data_AF-A0A1R0X318-F1
#
_entry.id   AF-A0A1R0X318-F1
#
_cell.length_a   1.000
_cell.length_b   1.000
_cell.length_c   1.000
_cell.angle_alpha   90.00
_cell.angle_beta   90.00
_cell.angle_gamma   90.00
#
_symmetry.space_group_name_H-M   'P 1'
#
loop_
_entity.id
_entity.type
_entity.pdbx_description
1 polymer ?
#
loop_
_entity_poly.entity_id
_entity_poly.type
_entity_poly.pdbx_seq_one_letter_code
_entity_poly.pdbx_strand_id
1 'polypeptide(L)'
;MLNTHMLDRPYIRDVLEHLQCLGYELDKTKELLIRFYRSIKRTCGFNPNARDFAMIVHELNEAVHRKYDPADPNQIFIGHLRGVIQKVRKPAE
;
A
#
# COMPACT_ATOMS: atom_id res chain seq x y z
N MET A 1 -14.39 14.21 -2.96
CA MET A 1 -13.71 15.08 -1.99
C MET A 1 -12.78 14.23 -1.15
N LEU A 2 -11.46 14.38 -1.33
CA LEU A 2 -10.46 13.73 -0.48
C LEU A 2 -10.62 14.32 0.93
N ASN A 3 -10.73 13.45 1.94
CA ASN A 3 -10.80 13.86 3.35
C ASN A 3 -9.46 14.47 3.77
N THR A 4 -9.27 15.77 3.50
CA THR A 4 -8.08 16.55 3.85
C THR A 4 -7.78 16.47 5.36
N HIS A 5 -8.82 16.32 6.18
CA HIS A 5 -8.74 16.14 7.63
C HIS A 5 -7.87 14.98 8.12
N MET A 6 -7.65 13.94 7.31
CA MET A 6 -6.77 12.84 7.72
C MET A 6 -5.30 13.25 7.60
N LEU A 7 -4.94 13.99 6.55
CA LEU A 7 -3.55 14.38 6.26
C LEU A 7 -3.02 15.44 7.23
N ASP A 8 -3.93 16.17 7.90
CA ASP A 8 -3.57 17.17 8.89
C ASP A 8 -3.26 16.60 10.28
N ARG A 9 -3.44 15.30 10.48
CA ARG A 9 -3.12 14.66 11.77
C ARG A 9 -1.60 14.61 11.95
N PRO A 10 -1.05 14.97 13.13
CA PRO A 10 0.40 14.95 13.37
C PRO A 10 1.04 13.61 13.00
N TYR A 11 0.45 12.51 13.50
CA TYR A 11 0.89 11.15 13.15
C TYR A 11 0.97 10.90 11.63
N ILE A 12 0.02 11.42 10.86
CA ILE A 12 0.00 11.22 9.42
C ILE A 12 1.07 12.07 8.74
N ARG A 13 1.33 13.29 9.24
CA ARG A 13 2.44 14.12 8.76
C ARG A 13 3.78 13.42 8.98
N ASP A 14 4.00 12.85 10.16
CA ASP A 14 5.22 12.10 10.46
C ASP A 14 5.40 10.90 9.52
N VAL A 15 4.31 10.18 9.19
CA VAL A 15 4.35 9.08 8.21
C VAL A 15 4.74 9.59 6.82
N LEU A 16 4.19 10.73 6.40
CA LEU A 16 4.52 11.33 5.10
C LEU A 16 5.99 11.76 5.06
N GLU A 17 6.51 12.36 6.13
CA GLU A 17 7.92 12.76 6.23
C GLU A 17 8.85 11.55 6.11
N HIS A 18 8.55 10.45 6.82
CA HIS A 18 9.33 9.23 6.71
C HIS A 18 9.30 8.61 5.31
N LEU A 19 8.14 8.64 4.63
CA LEU A 19 8.03 8.20 3.24
C LEU A 19 8.83 9.11 2.28
N GLN A 20 8.88 10.41 2.53
CA GLN A 20 9.75 11.31 1.76
C GLN A 20 11.24 11.02 1.98
N CYS A 21 11.65 10.70 3.22
CA CYS A 21 13.02 10.26 3.50
C CYS A 21 13.41 8.96 2.77
N LEU A 22 12.43 8.12 2.41
CA LEU A 22 12.62 6.93 1.59
C LEU A 22 12.71 7.23 0.08
N GLY A 23 12.62 8.50 -0.32
CA GLY A 23 12.82 8.95 -1.70
C GLY A 23 11.53 9.17 -2.50
N TYR A 24 10.35 9.09 -1.86
CA TYR A 24 9.09 9.37 -2.55
C TYR A 24 8.80 10.87 -2.62
N GLU A 25 8.34 11.35 -3.77
CA GLU A 25 7.81 12.70 -3.90
C GLU A 25 6.54 12.89 -3.05
N LEU A 26 6.23 14.14 -2.66
CA LEU A 26 5.12 14.44 -1.76
C LEU A 26 3.77 13.91 -2.28
N ASP A 27 3.48 14.10 -3.56
CA ASP A 27 2.21 13.67 -4.13
C ASP A 27 2.11 12.14 -4.20
N LYS A 28 3.23 11.48 -4.53
CA LYS A 28 3.31 10.02 -4.52
C LYS A 28 3.12 9.46 -3.11
N THR A 29 3.73 10.12 -2.13
CA THR A 29 3.65 9.77 -0.71
C THR A 29 2.20 9.80 -0.21
N LYS A 30 1.44 10.83 -0.57
CA LYS A 30 -0.01 10.92 -0.26
C LYS A 30 -0.80 9.81 -0.94
N GLU A 31 -0.53 9.53 -2.21
CA GLU A 31 -1.19 8.46 -2.97
C GLU A 31 -0.98 7.09 -2.31
N LEU A 32 0.27 6.78 -1.98
CA LEU A 32 0.65 5.52 -1.31
C LEU A 32 -0.02 5.38 0.04
N LEU A 33 0.00 6.45 0.85
CA LEU A 33 -0.65 6.45 2.14
C LEU A 33 -2.15 6.16 1.98
N ILE A 34 -2.87 6.89 1.12
CA ILE A 34 -4.31 6.68 0.92
C ILE A 34 -4.61 5.25 0.46
N ARG A 35 -3.77 4.72 -0.45
CA ARG A 35 -3.93 3.37 -1.01
C ARG A 35 -3.83 2.28 0.06
N PHE A 36 -2.84 2.37 0.94
CA PHE A 36 -2.53 1.29 1.89
C PHE A 36 -3.10 1.51 3.30
N TYR A 37 -3.47 2.75 3.65
CA TYR A 37 -3.79 3.12 5.03
C TYR A 37 -4.89 2.25 5.65
N ARG A 38 -5.98 2.04 4.92
CA ARG A 38 -7.12 1.26 5.43
C ARG A 38 -6.78 -0.22 5.64
N SER A 39 -5.92 -0.77 4.79
CA SER A 39 -5.49 -2.17 4.87
C SER A 39 -4.54 -2.36 6.04
N ILE A 40 -3.48 -1.54 6.13
CA ILE A 40 -2.51 -1.59 7.22
C ILE A 40 -3.21 -1.39 8.57
N LYS A 41 -4.07 -0.38 8.69
CA LYS A 41 -4.80 -0.11 9.93
C LYS A 41 -5.67 -1.29 10.40
N ARG A 42 -6.24 -2.07 9.47
CA ARG A 42 -7.05 -3.25 9.82
C ARG A 42 -6.20 -4.45 10.20
N THR A 43 -5.05 -4.62 9.56
CA THR A 43 -4.17 -5.77 9.79
C THR A 43 -3.31 -5.57 11.04
N CYS A 44 -2.72 -4.39 11.20
CA CYS A 44 -1.76 -4.10 12.27
C CYS A 44 -2.42 -3.58 13.56
N GLY A 45 -3.73 -3.27 13.56
CA GLY A 45 -4.42 -2.73 14.72
C GLY A 45 -4.03 -1.29 15.05
N PHE A 46 -3.88 -0.97 16.34
CA PHE A 46 -3.61 0.40 16.78
C PHE A 46 -2.17 0.84 16.49
N ASN A 47 -2.06 1.82 15.57
CA ASN A 47 -0.95 2.74 15.30
C ASN A 47 0.46 2.16 15.57
N PRO A 48 1.04 1.38 14.65
CA PRO A 48 2.50 1.27 14.59
C PRO A 48 3.09 2.68 14.57
N ASN A 49 4.30 2.87 15.10
CA ASN A 49 4.92 4.21 15.06
C ASN A 49 5.02 4.68 13.59
N ALA A 50 5.13 6.00 13.39
CA ALA A 50 5.05 6.58 12.05
C ALA A 50 6.10 6.01 11.08
N ARG A 51 7.30 5.73 11.59
CA ARG A 51 8.40 5.11 10.83
C ARG A 51 8.05 3.69 10.38
N ASP A 52 7.56 2.85 11.29
CA ASP A 52 7.20 1.47 10.98
C ASP A 52 6.02 1.43 10.00
N PHE A 53 5.05 2.33 10.15
CA PHE A 53 3.97 2.49 9.18
C PHE A 53 4.51 2.84 7.79
N ALA A 54 5.42 3.82 7.70
CA ALA A 54 6.05 4.21 6.45
C ALA A 54 6.84 3.06 5.81
N MET A 55 7.57 2.28 6.61
CA MET A 55 8.30 1.09 6.14
C MET A 55 7.35 0.04 5.57
N ILE A 56 6.23 -0.26 6.25
CA ILE A 56 5.23 -1.20 5.73
C ILE A 56 4.64 -0.70 4.42
N VAL A 57 4.34 0.59 4.30
CA VAL A 57 3.86 1.19 3.05
C VAL A 57 4.89 1.03 1.93
N HIS A 58 6.16 1.28 2.21
CA HIS A 58 7.26 1.11 1.26
C HIS A 58 7.39 -0.35 0.81
N GLU A 59 7.45 -1.30 1.75
CA GLU A 59 7.54 -2.74 1.46
C GLU A 59 6.36 -3.24 0.63
N LEU A 60 5.13 -2.82 0.95
CA LEU A 60 3.95 -3.15 0.16
C LEU A 60 4.01 -2.56 -1.25
N ASN A 61 4.49 -1.32 -1.37
CA ASN A 61 4.65 -0.71 -2.69
C ASN A 61 5.68 -1.45 -3.53
N GLU A 62 6.85 -1.78 -2.96
CA GLU A 62 7.88 -2.56 -3.63
C GLU A 62 7.37 -3.94 -4.03
N ALA A 63 6.69 -4.64 -3.11
CA ALA A 63 6.12 -5.96 -3.36
C ALA A 63 5.08 -5.96 -4.50
N VAL A 64 4.27 -4.90 -4.61
CA VAL A 64 3.26 -4.77 -5.68
C VAL A 64 3.90 -4.53 -7.06
N HIS A 65 5.06 -3.86 -7.11
CA HIS A 65 5.76 -3.57 -8.37
C HIS A 65 6.86 -4.58 -8.70
N ARG A 66 7.17 -5.48 -7.77
CA ARG A 66 8.15 -6.54 -7.96
C ARG A 66 7.71 -7.47 -9.09
N LYS A 67 8.63 -7.72 -10.03
CA LYS A 67 8.43 -8.72 -11.07
C LYS A 67 8.45 -10.11 -10.46
N TYR A 68 7.55 -10.97 -10.92
CA TYR A 68 7.53 -12.37 -10.50
C TYR A 68 8.84 -13.06 -10.87
N ASP A 69 9.44 -13.73 -9.88
CA ASP A 69 10.61 -14.58 -10.05
C ASP A 69 10.29 -16.00 -9.52
N PRO A 70 10.25 -17.03 -10.38
CA PRO A 70 9.98 -18.40 -9.96
C PRO A 70 11.08 -19.01 -9.09
N ALA A 71 12.27 -18.40 -9.02
CA ALA A 71 13.35 -18.85 -8.15
C ALA A 71 13.25 -18.27 -6.72
N ASP A 72 12.42 -17.26 -6.49
CA ASP A 72 12.22 -16.68 -5.17
C ASP A 72 11.12 -17.43 -4.39
N PRO A 73 11.45 -18.18 -3.33
CA PRO A 73 10.47 -18.93 -2.55
C PRO A 73 9.49 -18.03 -1.79
N ASN A 74 9.75 -16.73 -1.69
CA ASN A 74 8.86 -15.76 -1.06
C ASN A 74 7.82 -15.18 -2.03
N GLN A 75 7.78 -15.65 -3.28
CA GLN A 75 6.82 -15.20 -4.28
C GLN A 75 5.87 -16.32 -4.68
N ILE A 76 4.59 -15.98 -4.76
CA ILE A 76 3.54 -16.90 -5.20
C ILE A 76 2.99 -16.39 -6.52
N PHE A 77 3.04 -17.22 -7.58
CA PHE A 77 2.47 -16.87 -8.87
C PHE A 77 0.93 -16.87 -8.82
N ILE A 78 0.33 -15.70 -8.67
CA ILE A 78 -1.13 -15.53 -8.68
C ILE A 78 -1.70 -15.15 -10.06
N GLY A 79 -0.86 -15.03 -11.09
CA GLY A 79 -1.27 -14.59 -12.43
C GLY A 79 -2.37 -15.46 -13.05
N HIS A 80 -2.35 -16.76 -12.74
CA HIS A 80 -3.38 -17.73 -13.15
C HIS A 80 -4.79 -17.38 -12.62
N LEU A 81 -4.90 -16.68 -11.49
CA LEU A 81 -6.18 -16.27 -10.90
C LEU A 81 -6.76 -15.02 -11.56
N ARG A 82 -5.96 -14.27 -12.33
CA ARG A 82 -6.40 -13.00 -12.94
C ARG A 82 -7.59 -13.20 -13.89
N GLY A 83 -7.59 -14.29 -14.65
CA GLY A 83 -8.71 -14.66 -15.53
C GLY A 83 -9.98 -15.05 -14.77
N VAL A 84 -9.84 -15.68 -13.59
CA VAL A 84 -10.97 -16.07 -12.73
C VAL A 84 -11.63 -14.83 -12.12
N ILE A 85 -10.83 -13.90 -11.59
CA ILE A 85 -11.33 -12.65 -10.98
C ILE A 85 -12.04 -11.76 -12.01
N GLN A 86 -11.55 -11.72 -13.26
CA GLN A 86 -12.17 -10.95 -14.33
C GLN A 86 -13.53 -11.53 -14.78
N LYS A 87 -13.69 -12.87 -14.76
CA LYS A 87 -14.98 -13.51 -15.07
C LYS A 87 -16.06 -13.17 -14.03
N VAL A 88 -15.71 -13.13 -12.74
CA VAL A 88 -16.64 -12.76 -11.66
C VAL A 88 -17.12 -11.29 -11.76
N ARG A 89 -16.36 -10.41 -12.41
CA ARG A 89 -16.72 -8.99 -12.58
C ARG A 89 -17.60 -8.71 -13.80
N LYS A 90 -17.72 -9.64 -14.75
CA LYS A 90 -18.72 -9.50 -15.81
C LYS A 90 -20.06 -10.00 -15.26
N PRO A 91 -21.13 -9.19 -15.25
CA PRO A 91 -22.45 -9.74 -15.00
C PRO A 91 -22.72 -10.83 -16.05
N ALA A 92 -23.30 -11.95 -15.61
CA ALA A 92 -23.83 -12.95 -16.54
C ALA A 92 -24.81 -12.23 -17.48
N GLU A 93 -24.61 -12.40 -18.78
CA GLU A 93 -25.48 -11.87 -19.84
C GLU A 93 -26.91 -12.38 -19.71
#